data_AF-T0VIH8-F1
#
_entry.id   AF-T0VIH8-F1
#
_cell.length_a   1.000
_cell.length_b   1.000
_cell.length_c   1.000
_cell.angle_alpha   90.00
_cell.angle_beta   90.00
_cell.angle_gamma   90.00
#
_symmetry.space_group_name_H-M   'P 1'
#
loop_
_entity.id
_entity.type
_entity.pdbx_description
1 polymer ?
#
loop_
_entity_poly.entity_id
_entity_poly.type
_entity_poly.pdbx_seq_one_letter_code
_entity_poly.pdbx_strand_id
1 'polypeptide(L)'
;MKILVTGFDPFGDDKINPAIEAVKRLPDEIAGAQIVKLEIPTKFNVSADVVKDAIAKEKPDYVLSIGQAGGRFELTPERVAINLDDGRIQDNGRVSAT
;
A
#
# COMPACT_ATOMS: atom_id res chain seq x y z
N MET A 1 18.04 -10.70 -2.33
CA MET A 1 16.58 -10.67 -2.07
C MET A 1 16.06 -9.31 -2.49
N LYS A 2 14.88 -9.24 -3.09
CA LYS A 2 14.22 -7.99 -3.48
C LYS A 2 12.82 -7.94 -2.86
N ILE A 3 12.50 -6.82 -2.21
CA ILE A 3 11.22 -6.60 -1.55
C ILE A 3 10.55 -5.39 -2.21
N LEU A 4 9.33 -5.57 -2.70
CA LEU A 4 8.46 -4.47 -3.11
C LEU A 4 7.68 -3.98 -1.90
N VAL A 5 7.86 -2.71 -1.52
CA VAL A 5 7.14 -2.07 -0.42
C VAL A 5 6.22 -1.00 -0.96
N THR A 6 4.93 -1.11 -0.69
CA THR A 6 3.91 -0.20 -1.23
C THR A 6 3.32 0.69 -0.13
N GLY A 7 2.92 1.91 -0.48
CA GLY A 7 2.17 2.82 0.38
C GLY A 7 1.10 3.57 -0.40
N PHE A 8 -0.06 3.79 0.22
CA PHE A 8 -1.17 4.51 -0.42
C PHE A 8 -0.94 6.02 -0.48
N ASP A 9 -1.47 6.66 -1.53
CA ASP A 9 -1.65 8.11 -1.62
C ASP A 9 -2.65 8.63 -0.56
N PRO A 10 -2.77 9.96 -0.37
CA PRO A 10 -3.79 10.55 0.51
C PRO A 10 -5.21 10.22 0.04
N PHE A 11 -6.15 10.08 0.98
CA PHE A 11 -7.54 9.76 0.69
C PHE A 11 -8.50 10.43 1.69
N GLY A 12 -9.79 10.51 1.32
CA GLY A 12 -10.77 11.26 2.11
C GLY A 12 -10.40 12.75 2.17
N ASP A 13 -10.40 13.32 3.38
CA ASP A 13 -10.03 14.72 3.62
C ASP A 13 -8.55 14.89 4.02
N ASP A 14 -7.81 13.79 4.15
CA ASP A 14 -6.42 13.82 4.58
C ASP A 14 -5.52 14.36 3.46
N LYS A 15 -4.63 15.29 3.80
CA LYS A 15 -3.68 15.90 2.85
C LYS A 15 -2.40 15.08 2.67
N ILE A 16 -2.16 14.15 3.58
CA ILE A 16 -1.00 13.26 3.59
C ILE A 16 -1.46 11.85 3.95
N ASN A 17 -0.69 10.85 3.54
CA ASN A 17 -0.84 9.49 4.05
C ASN A 17 0.51 9.05 4.65
N PRO A 18 0.60 8.78 5.95
CA PRO A 18 1.84 8.41 6.61
C PRO A 18 2.38 7.07 6.11
N ALA A 19 1.55 6.21 5.49
CA ALA A 19 2.02 4.97 4.89
C ALA A 19 3.04 5.23 3.79
N ILE A 20 2.70 6.06 2.80
CA ILE A 20 3.66 6.37 1.73
C ILE A 20 4.82 7.24 2.21
N GLU A 21 4.57 8.17 3.14
CA GLU A 21 5.65 8.99 3.70
C GLU A 21 6.67 8.15 4.49
N ALA A 22 6.23 7.07 5.15
CA ALA A 22 7.14 6.10 5.76
C ALA A 22 7.90 5.29 4.70
N VAL A 23 7.22 4.79 3.67
CA VAL A 23 7.84 4.01 2.58
C VAL A 23 8.91 4.80 1.84
N LYS A 24 8.66 6.08 1.55
CA LYS A 24 9.63 7.00 0.91
C LYS A 24 10.93 7.14 1.72
N ARG A 25 10.85 7.00 3.05
CA ARG A 25 11.99 7.15 3.98
C ARG A 25 12.78 5.86 4.22
N LEU A 26 12.31 4.71 3.73
CA LEU A 26 13.09 3.48 3.83
C LEU A 26 14.44 3.65 3.10
N PRO A 27 15.54 3.07 3.58
CA PRO A 27 16.75 2.97 2.79
C PRO A 27 16.50 2.06 1.58
N ASP A 28 17.34 2.18 0.55
CA ASP A 28 17.23 1.35 -0.67
C ASP A 28 17.70 -0.10 -0.45
N GLU A 29 18.39 -0.36 0.67
CA GLU A 29 18.81 -1.68 1.11
C GLU A 29 18.62 -1.83 2.63
N ILE A 30 18.06 -2.97 3.06
CA ILE A 30 17.91 -3.34 4.47
C ILE A 30 18.43 -4.77 4.65
N ALA A 31 19.48 -4.94 5.46
CA ALA A 31 20.07 -6.24 5.75
C ALA A 31 20.37 -7.10 4.50
N GLY A 32 20.87 -6.48 3.41
CA GLY A 32 21.16 -7.16 2.15
C GLY A 32 19.96 -7.36 1.21
N ALA A 33 18.76 -6.94 1.61
CA ALA A 33 17.58 -6.96 0.74
C ALA A 33 17.40 -5.61 0.04
N GLN A 34 17.28 -5.63 -1.29
CA GLN A 34 16.95 -4.46 -2.09
C GLN A 34 15.49 -4.06 -1.86
N ILE A 35 15.24 -2.78 -1.59
CA ILE A 35 13.91 -2.22 -1.36
C ILE A 35 13.45 -1.46 -2.59
N VAL A 36 12.37 -1.93 -3.22
CA VAL A 36 11.67 -1.20 -4.28
C VAL A 36 10.45 -0.52 -3.65
N LYS A 37 10.36 0.81 -3.78
CA LYS A 37 9.30 1.62 -3.19
C LYS A 37 8.26 1.94 -4.24
N LEU A 38 6.97 1.84 -3.89
CA LEU A 38 5.87 2.13 -4.80
C LEU A 38 4.73 2.89 -4.10
N GLU A 39 4.38 4.06 -4.61
CA GLU A 39 3.13 4.74 -4.27
C GLU A 39 1.99 4.14 -5.09
N ILE A 40 0.88 3.78 -4.44
CA ILE A 40 -0.31 3.21 -5.08
C ILE A 40 -1.53 4.09 -4.83
N PRO A 41 -2.48 4.18 -5.79
CA PRO A 41 -3.66 5.01 -5.63
C PRO A 41 -4.65 4.38 -4.65
N THR A 42 -5.35 5.18 -3.85
CA THR A 42 -6.49 4.76 -3.05
C THR A 42 -7.72 4.68 -3.95
N LYS A 43 -7.69 3.69 -4.86
CA LYS A 43 -8.74 3.39 -5.83
C LYS A 43 -8.94 1.88 -5.91
N PHE A 44 -10.19 1.45 -5.82
CA PHE A 44 -10.57 0.04 -5.94
C PHE A 44 -10.12 -0.51 -7.30
N ASN A 45 -9.65 -1.76 -7.32
CA ASN A 45 -9.09 -2.47 -8.46
C ASN A 45 -7.81 -1.87 -9.08
N VAL A 46 -7.74 -0.56 -9.26
CA VAL A 46 -6.57 0.14 -9.83
C VAL A 46 -5.33 -0.05 -8.97
N SER A 47 -5.48 0.04 -7.64
CA SER A 47 -4.38 -0.24 -6.70
C SER A 47 -3.79 -1.65 -6.90
N ALA A 48 -4.65 -2.66 -7.00
CA ALA A 48 -4.24 -4.04 -7.21
C ALA A 48 -3.52 -4.22 -8.55
N ASP A 49 -4.02 -3.61 -9.62
CA ASP A 49 -3.39 -3.72 -10.95
C ASP A 49 -2.02 -3.04 -10.99
N VAL A 50 -1.86 -1.85 -10.38
CA VAL A 50 -0.56 -1.18 -10.23
C VAL A 50 0.45 -2.07 -9.48
N VAL A 51 0.01 -2.77 -8.43
CA VAL A 51 0.88 -3.71 -7.70
C VAL A 51 1.22 -4.92 -8.55
N LYS A 52 0.27 -5.51 -9.29
CA LYS A 52 0.53 -6.65 -10.19
C LYS A 52 1.55 -6.29 -11.27
N ASP A 53 1.43 -5.12 -11.87
CA ASP A 53 2.37 -4.64 -12.89
C ASP A 53 3.77 -4.44 -12.31
N ALA A 54 3.87 -3.88 -11.09
CA ALA A 54 5.13 -3.74 -10.39
C ALA A 54 5.75 -5.10 -10.03
N ILE A 55 4.95 -6.09 -9.62
CA ILE A 55 5.42 -7.47 -9.38
C ILE A 55 5.97 -8.07 -10.67
N ALA A 56 5.24 -7.96 -11.78
CA ALA A 56 5.66 -8.50 -13.08
C ALA A 56 6.97 -7.87 -13.58
N LYS A 57 7.11 -6.55 -13.40
CA LYS A 57 8.29 -5.77 -13.80
C LYS A 57 9.50 -6.06 -12.91
N GLU A 58 9.33 -5.97 -11.60
CA GLU A 58 10.45 -5.97 -10.66
C GLU A 58 10.84 -7.37 -10.20
N LYS A 59 9.92 -8.34 -10.34
CA LYS A 59 10.07 -9.73 -9.90
C LYS A 59 10.60 -9.84 -8.45
N PRO A 60 9.92 -9.22 -7.47
CA PRO A 60 10.35 -9.27 -6.07
C PRO A 60 10.14 -10.66 -5.48
N ASP A 61 10.91 -11.00 -4.45
CA ASP A 61 10.72 -12.20 -3.64
C ASP A 61 9.54 -12.02 -2.65
N TYR A 62 9.33 -10.79 -2.18
CA TYR A 62 8.28 -10.44 -1.21
C TYR A 62 7.59 -9.12 -1.58
N VAL A 63 6.32 -9.01 -1.21
CA VAL A 63 5.54 -7.76 -1.28
C VAL A 63 5.04 -7.42 0.11
N LEU A 64 5.28 -6.18 0.55
CA LEU A 64 4.81 -5.66 1.83
C LEU A 64 4.02 -4.38 1.59
N SER A 65 2.71 -4.43 1.84
CA SER A 65 1.82 -3.28 1.65
C SER A 65 1.55 -2.57 2.97
N ILE A 66 1.84 -1.26 3.02
CA ILE A 66 1.66 -0.41 4.19
C ILE A 66 0.42 0.46 3.98
N GLY A 67 -0.42 0.56 5.00
CA GLY A 67 -1.64 1.37 5.00
C GLY A 67 -1.80 2.20 6.27
N GLN A 68 -2.51 3.32 6.16
CA GLN A 68 -2.95 4.12 7.31
C GLN A 68 -4.17 3.47 7.95
N ALA A 69 -4.13 3.28 9.27
CA ALA A 69 -5.28 2.87 10.08
C ALA A 69 -5.51 3.90 11.20
N GLY A 70 -6.26 4.96 10.87
CA GLY A 70 -6.51 6.07 11.80
C GLY A 70 -7.15 5.59 13.11
N GLY A 71 -6.64 6.10 14.24
CA GLY A 71 -7.11 5.73 15.58
C GLY A 71 -6.45 4.49 16.21
N ARG A 72 -5.62 3.73 15.47
CA ARG A 72 -4.75 2.71 16.07
C ARG A 72 -3.54 3.39 16.72
N PHE A 73 -3.04 2.79 17.81
CA PHE A 73 -1.93 3.35 18.61
C PHE A 73 -0.58 2.66 18.37
N GLU A 74 -0.55 1.60 17.56
CA GLU A 74 0.63 0.74 17.35
C GLU A 74 0.69 0.19 15.92
N LEU A 75 1.86 -0.33 15.55
CA LEU A 75 2.04 -1.09 14.31
C LEU A 75 1.36 -2.46 14.43
N THR A 76 0.57 -2.82 13.43
CA THR A 76 -0.31 -4.00 13.48
C THR A 76 -0.17 -4.81 12.19
N PRO A 77 0.67 -5.86 12.17
CA PRO A 77 0.72 -6.79 11.04
C PRO A 77 -0.63 -7.50 10.87
N GLU A 78 -1.17 -7.48 9.65
CA GLU A 78 -2.45 -8.11 9.35
C GLU A 78 -2.28 -9.63 9.12
N ARG A 79 -3.16 -10.43 9.73
CA ARG A 79 -3.09 -11.90 9.67
C ARG A 79 -3.80 -12.49 8.46
N VAL A 80 -4.84 -11.83 7.98
CA VAL A 80 -5.77 -12.36 6.97
C VAL A 80 -6.25 -11.24 6.05
N ALA A 81 -6.44 -11.58 4.77
CA ALA A 81 -7.21 -10.78 3.82
C ALA A 81 -8.51 -11.54 3.52
N ILE A 82 -9.63 -10.81 3.48
CA ILE A 82 -10.95 -11.37 3.17
C ILE A 82 -11.34 -10.99 1.74
N ASN A 83 -12.04 -11.88 1.04
CA ASN A 83 -12.52 -11.64 -0.32
C ASN A 83 -13.84 -10.85 -0.31
N LEU A 84 -13.78 -9.61 0.13
CA LEU A 84 -14.91 -8.68 0.21
C LEU A 84 -14.39 -7.24 0.18
N ASP A 85 -14.96 -6.43 -0.69
CA ASP A 85 -14.80 -4.98 -0.64
C ASP A 85 -16.06 -4.38 0.00
N ASP A 86 -15.93 -3.80 1.20
CA ASP A 86 -17.01 -3.09 1.91
C ASP A 86 -16.45 -1.81 2.55
N GLY A 87 -16.39 -0.75 1.74
CA GLY A 87 -15.78 0.53 2.06
C GLY A 87 -16.80 1.53 2.57
N ARG A 88 -16.60 2.07 3.78
CA ARG A 88 -17.48 3.09 4.39
C ARG A 88 -17.61 4.38 3.57
N ILE A 89 -16.57 4.75 2.83
CA ILE A 89 -16.51 5.96 2.00
C ILE A 89 -16.14 5.59 0.57
N GLN A 90 -16.41 6.48 -0.36
CA GLN A 90 -15.90 6.35 -1.73
C GLN A 90 -14.37 6.44 -1.76
N ASP A 91 -13.79 5.75 -2.72
CA ASP A 91 -12.37 5.88 -3.03
C ASP A 91 -12.05 7.21 -3.76
N ASN A 92 -10.78 7.43 -4.11
CA ASN A 92 -10.34 8.64 -4.84
C ASN A 92 -10.87 8.70 -6.29
N GLY A 93 -11.47 7.61 -6.79
CA GLY A 93 -12.17 7.53 -8.08
C GLY A 93 -13.67 7.85 -7.97
N ARG A 94 -14.17 8.16 -6.76
CA ARG A 94 -15.61 8.31 -6.44
C ARG A 94 -16.41 7.02 -6.63
N VAL A 95 -15.74 5.87 -6.49
CA VAL A 95 -16.36 4.55 -6.54
C VAL A 95 -16.59 4.07 -5.12
N SER A 96 -17.80 3.57 -4.85
CA SER A 96 -18.08 2.83 -3.61
C SER A 96 -17.81 1.35 -3.84
N ALA A 97 -17.26 0.67 -2.84
CA ALA A 97 -17.25 -0.77 -2.82
C ALA A 97 -18.69 -1.30 -2.72
N THR A 98 -19.00 -2.35 -3.49
CA THR A 98 -20.31 -3.03 -3.54
C THR A 98 -20.11 -4.53 -3.56
#